data_AF-A0AAN8SZ49-F1
#
_entry.id   AF-A0AAN8SZ49-F1
#
_cell.length_a   1.000
_cell.length_b   1.000
_cell.length_c   1.000
_cell.angle_alpha   90.00
_cell.angle_beta   90.00
_cell.angle_gamma   90.00
#
_symmetry.space_group_name_H-M   'P 1'
#
loop_
_entity.id
_entity.type
_entity.pdbx_description
1 polymer ?
#
loop_
_entity_poly.entity_id
_entity_poly.type
_entity_poly.pdbx_seq_one_letter_code
_entity_poly.pdbx_strand_id
1 'polypeptide(L)'
;MDLKFISTFLYFVLLQSSKTFGDHFTNQSDLETYIIHLEFNNQLFSNSKDLLRWHQSFLPTNLNHSSRILYSYRHVFNGFAATLSSDEVREMEKKPGFVTTRPQRIFQMHTTHSPSFLGLHQKVGLWNASNSGKGVIIGLLDTGIDPQRPSFNDNGMPNPPLKWKGKCEFNVTTNCNKKLIGARNIAQLNIPPSDDHGHRTHTSSTTAGNFVDGANFFGNANGTAVGIAPRAHVAIYKVCYVDCLEFNIIAGLDAAIGDGVDVISISIGLVDFPPLYDDNIAIGAYSAMKKGIFVSCSAGNRGPVSGTMTNGVHGFSQLVLAQQIER
;
A
#
# COMPACT_ATOMS: atom_id res chain seq x y z
N MET A 1 -33.53 -43.76 43.28
CA MET A 1 -33.08 -42.36 43.40
C MET A 1 -32.33 -42.06 42.11
N ASP A 2 -33.00 -41.64 41.03
CA ASP A 2 -32.48 -42.03 39.71
C ASP A 2 -32.47 -40.95 38.62
N LEU A 3 -31.25 -40.82 38.09
CA LEU A 3 -30.62 -40.02 37.04
C LEU A 3 -31.18 -38.65 36.65
N LYS A 4 -32.50 -38.43 36.63
CA LYS A 4 -33.06 -37.09 36.35
C LYS A 4 -32.75 -36.10 37.48
N PHE A 5 -32.69 -36.56 38.73
CA PHE A 5 -32.34 -35.71 39.89
C PHE A 5 -30.82 -35.40 39.96
N ILE A 6 -29.99 -36.34 39.52
CA ILE A 6 -28.53 -36.18 39.40
C ILE A 6 -28.21 -35.21 38.26
N SER A 7 -28.97 -35.27 37.16
CA SER A 7 -28.84 -34.37 36.01
C SER A 7 -29.15 -32.90 36.34
N THR A 8 -30.10 -32.61 37.24
CA THR A 8 -30.45 -31.21 37.60
C THR A 8 -29.56 -30.65 38.72
N PHE A 9 -29.11 -31.49 39.65
CA PHE A 9 -28.26 -31.08 40.77
C PHE A 9 -26.80 -30.81 40.34
N LEU A 10 -26.24 -31.60 39.42
CA LEU A 10 -24.93 -31.32 38.82
C LEU A 10 -24.94 -30.06 37.93
N TYR A 11 -26.06 -29.77 37.26
CA TYR A 11 -26.21 -28.54 36.47
C TYR A 11 -26.27 -27.30 37.38
N PHE A 12 -26.95 -27.38 38.53
CA PHE A 12 -27.06 -26.27 39.48
C PHE A 12 -25.78 -25.98 40.28
N VAL A 13 -25.02 -27.03 40.65
CA VAL A 13 -23.75 -26.87 41.40
C VAL A 13 -22.63 -26.33 40.49
N LEU A 14 -22.61 -26.69 39.21
CA LEU A 14 -21.67 -26.13 38.23
C LEU A 14 -22.02 -24.69 37.82
N LEU A 15 -23.31 -24.29 37.91
CA LEU A 15 -23.75 -22.91 37.65
C LEU A 15 -23.55 -21.94 38.82
N GLN A 16 -23.22 -22.42 40.04
CA GLN A 16 -23.12 -21.55 41.23
C GLN A 16 -21.74 -21.49 41.90
N SER A 17 -20.74 -22.28 41.47
CA SER A 17 -19.44 -22.36 42.16
C SER A 17 -18.23 -21.80 41.38
N SER A 18 -18.43 -21.17 40.21
CA SER A 18 -17.36 -20.44 39.55
C SER A 18 -17.76 -19.01 39.17
N LYS A 19 -17.62 -18.15 40.20
CA LYS A 19 -17.18 -16.75 40.14
C LYS A 19 -18.26 -15.68 39.94
N THR A 20 -18.99 -15.41 41.01
CA THR A 20 -19.20 -14.04 41.47
C THR A 20 -18.22 -13.74 42.61
N PHE A 21 -17.07 -13.12 42.32
CA PHE A 21 -16.42 -12.13 43.19
C PHE A 21 -15.19 -11.56 42.46
N GLY A 22 -15.17 -10.24 42.26
CA GLY A 22 -14.05 -9.54 41.66
C GLY A 22 -14.47 -8.32 40.87
N ASP A 23 -15.32 -7.48 41.48
CA ASP A 23 -15.52 -6.10 41.07
C ASP A 23 -14.19 -5.37 41.28
N HIS A 24 -13.50 -5.02 40.18
CA HIS A 24 -12.34 -4.13 40.21
C HIS A 24 -12.14 -3.46 38.84
N PHE A 25 -12.54 -2.20 38.78
CA PHE A 25 -12.15 -1.14 37.84
C PHE A 25 -11.12 -1.50 36.75
N THR A 26 -11.57 -1.45 35.49
CA THR A 26 -10.80 -0.80 34.43
C THR A 26 -11.71 0.20 33.72
N ASN A 27 -11.70 1.46 34.20
CA ASN A 27 -12.10 2.61 33.39
C ASN A 27 -11.04 2.78 32.29
N GLN A 28 -11.08 1.91 31.29
CA GLN A 28 -10.39 2.13 30.03
C GLN A 28 -11.40 2.84 29.15
N SER A 29 -11.09 4.06 28.74
CA SER A 29 -12.02 4.87 27.96
C SER A 29 -12.44 4.11 26.69
N ASP A 30 -13.71 3.72 26.59
CA ASP A 30 -14.35 3.03 25.44
C ASP A 30 -14.46 3.95 24.22
N LEU A 31 -13.32 4.54 23.82
CA LEU A 31 -13.23 5.50 22.75
C LEU A 31 -12.78 4.79 21.49
N GLU A 32 -13.64 4.84 20.47
CA GLU A 32 -13.31 4.39 19.12
C GLU A 32 -13.19 5.60 18.19
N THR A 33 -12.50 5.42 17.06
CA THR A 33 -12.43 6.47 16.05
C THR A 33 -13.60 6.33 15.11
N TYR A 34 -14.37 7.41 14.96
CA TYR A 34 -15.50 7.50 14.06
C TYR A 34 -15.20 8.44 12.90
N ILE A 35 -15.85 8.18 11.76
CA ILE A 35 -15.94 9.07 10.62
C ILE A 35 -17.35 9.68 10.62
N ILE A 36 -17.44 10.99 10.81
CA ILE A 36 -18.68 11.74 10.96
C ILE A 36 -18.93 12.55 9.70
N HIS A 37 -20.10 12.36 9.09
CA HIS A 37 -20.58 13.12 7.95
C HIS A 37 -21.67 14.09 8.41
N LEU A 38 -21.56 15.32 7.95
CA LEU A 38 -22.46 16.41 8.29
C LEU A 38 -23.05 17.03 7.02
N GLU A 39 -24.14 17.77 7.15
CA GLU A 39 -24.80 18.42 6.03
C GLU A 39 -23.89 19.43 5.35
N PHE A 40 -23.92 19.44 4.02
CA PHE A 40 -23.14 20.39 3.24
C PHE A 40 -23.91 21.72 3.19
N ASN A 41 -23.40 22.74 3.88
CA ASN A 41 -24.02 24.07 3.83
C ASN A 41 -23.06 25.06 3.15
N ASN A 42 -23.37 25.41 1.90
CA ASN A 42 -22.53 26.23 1.01
C ASN A 42 -22.27 27.66 1.54
N GLN A 43 -22.94 28.10 2.61
CA GLN A 43 -22.91 29.49 3.06
C GLN A 43 -22.13 29.78 4.35
N LEU A 44 -21.61 28.79 5.08
CA LEU A 44 -21.20 29.05 6.47
C LEU A 44 -19.69 29.19 6.75
N PHE A 45 -18.77 28.66 5.93
CA PHE A 45 -17.36 28.57 6.37
C PHE A 45 -16.33 28.92 5.30
N SER A 46 -16.21 30.21 4.96
CA SER A 46 -15.12 30.74 4.12
C SER A 46 -13.74 30.61 4.78
N ASN A 47 -13.68 30.37 6.10
CA ASN A 47 -12.46 30.28 6.89
C ASN A 47 -12.36 28.92 7.61
N SER A 48 -11.16 28.32 7.65
CA SER A 48 -10.90 27.02 8.28
C SER A 48 -11.15 27.02 9.79
N LYS A 49 -10.97 28.15 10.47
CA LYS A 49 -11.24 28.27 11.91
C LYS A 49 -12.72 28.14 12.24
N ASP A 50 -13.59 28.70 11.40
CA ASP A 50 -15.04 28.67 11.64
C ASP A 50 -15.61 27.28 11.33
N LEU A 51 -15.08 26.62 10.29
CA LEU A 51 -15.39 25.21 10.02
C LEU A 51 -15.00 24.31 11.19
N LEU A 52 -13.78 24.47 11.73
CA LEU A 52 -13.32 23.66 12.85
C LEU A 52 -14.18 23.91 14.10
N ARG A 53 -14.55 25.16 14.41
CA ARG A 53 -15.46 25.49 15.51
C ARG A 53 -16.83 24.86 15.32
N TRP A 54 -17.34 24.86 14.11
CA TRP A 54 -18.60 24.20 13.80
C TRP A 54 -18.51 22.69 13.98
N HIS A 55 -17.45 22.01 13.51
CA HIS A 55 -17.23 20.59 13.79
C HIS A 55 -17.10 20.31 15.29
N GLN A 56 -16.39 21.16 16.04
CA GLN A 56 -16.27 21.06 17.49
C GLN A 56 -17.61 21.20 18.22
N SER A 57 -18.58 21.93 17.65
CA SER A 57 -19.92 22.08 18.22
C SER A 57 -20.69 20.75 18.30
N PHE A 58 -20.28 19.74 17.51
CA PHE A 58 -20.86 18.39 17.56
C PHE A 58 -20.32 17.55 18.72
N LEU A 59 -19.18 17.93 19.32
CA LEU A 59 -18.58 17.24 20.45
C LEU A 59 -19.21 17.63 21.81
N PRO A 60 -19.03 16.84 22.88
CA PRO A 60 -19.50 17.18 24.23
C PRO A 60 -18.77 18.39 24.82
N THR A 61 -19.51 19.30 25.46
CA THR A 61 -19.01 20.57 26.05
C THR A 61 -18.02 20.41 27.21
N ASN A 62 -17.92 19.22 27.79
CA ASN A 62 -17.17 18.97 29.01
C ASN A 62 -15.71 18.59 28.74
N LEU A 63 -15.28 18.67 27.47
CA LEU A 63 -14.00 18.15 26.99
C LEU A 63 -13.21 19.24 26.27
N ASN A 64 -11.89 19.12 26.29
CA ASN A 64 -11.02 19.93 25.45
C ASN A 64 -11.23 19.50 23.98
N HIS A 65 -12.21 20.11 23.31
CA HIS A 65 -12.69 19.77 21.96
C HIS A 65 -11.57 19.61 20.91
N SER A 66 -10.44 20.30 21.13
CA SER A 66 -9.25 20.28 20.28
C SER A 66 -8.51 18.94 20.26
N SER A 67 -8.57 18.13 21.33
CA SER A 67 -7.76 16.91 21.46
C SER A 67 -8.42 15.64 20.90
N ARG A 68 -9.74 15.69 20.61
CA ARG A 68 -10.52 14.53 20.15
C ARG A 68 -10.74 14.46 18.66
N ILE A 69 -10.76 15.62 17.98
CA ILE A 69 -10.80 15.67 16.52
C ILE A 69 -9.43 15.29 15.98
N LEU A 70 -9.39 14.20 15.23
CA LEU A 70 -8.19 13.75 14.50
C LEU A 70 -8.02 14.55 13.21
N TYR A 71 -9.13 14.84 12.52
CA TYR A 71 -9.11 15.57 11.26
C TYR A 71 -10.46 16.22 10.95
N SER A 72 -10.44 17.42 10.35
CA SER A 72 -11.62 18.15 9.88
C SER A 72 -11.65 18.15 8.34
N TYR A 73 -12.63 17.47 7.77
CA TYR A 73 -12.81 17.34 6.32
C TYR A 73 -13.69 18.48 5.78
N ARG A 74 -13.23 19.08 4.67
CA ARG A 74 -13.97 20.14 3.96
C ARG A 74 -14.16 19.89 2.47
N HIS A 75 -13.19 19.20 1.86
CA HIS A 75 -13.09 19.08 0.41
C HIS A 75 -13.71 17.79 -0.13
N VAL A 76 -13.53 16.69 0.60
CA VAL A 76 -14.04 15.36 0.20
C VAL A 76 -15.51 15.16 0.62
N PHE A 77 -15.87 15.71 1.77
CA PHE A 77 -17.22 15.87 2.30
C PHE A 77 -17.13 16.85 3.47
N ASN A 78 -18.27 17.35 3.93
CA ASN A 78 -18.32 18.14 5.16
C ASN A 78 -18.43 17.21 6.37
N GLY A 79 -17.44 17.23 7.26
CA GLY A 79 -17.43 16.34 8.42
C GLY A 79 -16.06 16.23 9.08
N PHE A 80 -15.90 15.30 10.00
CA PHE A 80 -14.64 15.15 10.75
C PHE A 80 -14.41 13.70 11.20
N ALA A 81 -13.17 13.38 11.56
CA ALA A 81 -12.81 12.16 12.25
C ALA A 81 -12.51 12.51 13.72
N ALA A 82 -13.07 11.75 14.65
CA ALA A 82 -12.85 11.97 16.08
C ALA A 82 -12.86 10.67 16.88
N THR A 83 -12.18 10.69 18.03
CA THR A 83 -12.25 9.64 19.04
C THR A 83 -13.41 9.91 19.99
N LEU A 84 -14.41 9.01 20.01
CA LEU A 84 -15.68 9.18 20.73
C LEU A 84 -16.11 7.86 21.38
N SER A 85 -16.87 7.96 22.47
CA SER A 85 -17.60 6.82 23.03
C SER A 85 -18.93 6.61 22.31
N SER A 86 -19.49 5.41 22.42
CA SER A 86 -20.81 5.10 21.85
C SER A 86 -21.92 6.02 22.39
N ASP A 87 -21.80 6.48 23.64
CA ASP A 87 -22.75 7.43 24.23
C ASP A 87 -22.62 8.83 23.61
N GLU A 88 -21.38 9.28 23.41
CA GLU A 88 -21.11 10.56 22.75
C GLU A 88 -21.60 10.56 21.30
N VAL A 89 -21.48 9.42 20.61
CA VAL A 89 -22.03 9.25 19.26
C VAL A 89 -23.55 9.37 19.26
N ARG A 90 -24.25 8.70 20.19
CA ARG A 90 -25.71 8.77 20.31
C ARG A 90 -26.22 10.18 20.60
N GLU A 91 -25.49 10.98 21.38
CA GLU A 91 -25.87 12.37 21.62
C GLU A 91 -25.57 13.26 20.42
N MET A 92 -24.48 13.00 19.69
CA MET A 92 -24.13 13.72 18.47
C MET A 92 -25.15 13.50 17.34
N GLU A 93 -25.68 12.29 17.21
CA GLU A 93 -26.70 11.92 16.20
C GLU A 93 -27.97 12.77 16.29
N LYS A 94 -28.27 13.34 17.46
CA LYS A 94 -29.46 14.18 17.68
C LYS A 94 -29.25 15.64 17.24
N LYS A 95 -28.03 16.05 16.91
CA LYS A 95 -27.70 17.44 16.62
C LYS A 95 -28.12 17.82 15.19
N PRO A 96 -28.75 19.00 14.98
CA PRO A 96 -29.06 19.50 13.64
C PRO A 96 -27.81 19.59 12.76
N GLY A 97 -27.89 19.11 11.53
CA GLY A 97 -26.78 19.06 10.58
C GLY A 97 -25.94 17.78 10.64
N PHE A 98 -26.25 16.84 11.53
CA PHE A 98 -25.70 15.48 11.48
C PHE A 98 -26.33 14.67 10.34
N VAL A 99 -25.52 13.92 9.58
CA VAL A 99 -26.00 13.07 8.48
C VAL A 99 -25.80 11.59 8.80
N THR A 100 -24.55 11.16 8.99
CA THR A 100 -24.24 9.77 9.34
C THR A 100 -22.94 9.69 10.12
N THR A 101 -22.81 8.65 10.94
CA THR A 101 -21.56 8.28 11.60
C THR A 101 -21.27 6.81 11.35
N ARG A 102 -19.99 6.45 11.35
CA ARG A 102 -19.56 5.05 11.33
C ARG A 102 -18.20 4.91 11.99
N PRO A 103 -17.91 3.77 12.64
CA PRO A 103 -16.54 3.45 13.03
C PRO A 103 -15.60 3.52 11.82
N GLN A 104 -14.37 3.98 12.05
CA GLN A 104 -13.34 3.93 11.02
C GLN A 104 -13.12 2.48 10.58
N ARG A 105 -12.85 2.31 9.28
CA ARG A 105 -12.47 1.00 8.75
C ARG A 105 -10.96 0.96 8.62
N ILE A 106 -10.38 -0.17 9.02
CA ILE A 106 -9.00 -0.50 8.68
C ILE A 106 -9.04 -1.11 7.27
N PHE A 107 -8.41 -0.44 6.31
CA PHE A 107 -8.26 -0.99 4.95
C PHE A 107 -7.06 -1.95 4.93
N GLN A 108 -7.22 -3.12 4.31
CA GLN A 108 -6.16 -4.14 4.23
C GLN A 108 -5.28 -3.96 2.98
N MET A 109 -3.99 -4.23 3.12
CA MET A 109 -3.05 -4.34 2.00
C MET A 109 -3.13 -5.75 1.39
N HIS A 110 -3.30 -5.86 0.07
CA HIS A 110 -3.55 -7.13 -0.61
C HIS A 110 -2.33 -7.62 -1.42
N THR A 111 -1.59 -8.60 -0.89
CA THR A 111 -0.44 -9.22 -1.60
C THR A 111 -0.42 -10.76 -1.61
N THR A 112 -1.22 -11.42 -0.77
CA THR A 112 -1.32 -12.91 -0.72
C THR A 112 -2.44 -13.48 -1.58
N HIS A 113 -3.39 -12.65 -2.02
CA HIS A 113 -4.56 -13.09 -2.80
C HIS A 113 -4.53 -12.60 -4.26
N SER A 114 -3.88 -11.46 -4.53
CA SER A 114 -3.97 -10.75 -5.81
C SER A 114 -3.63 -11.61 -7.05
N PRO A 115 -2.59 -12.48 -7.05
CA PRO A 115 -2.34 -13.39 -8.16
C PRO A 115 -3.49 -14.38 -8.39
N SER A 116 -4.02 -14.98 -7.31
CA SER A 116 -5.15 -15.90 -7.37
C SER A 116 -6.44 -15.22 -7.84
N PHE A 117 -6.70 -13.99 -7.37
CA PHE A 117 -7.83 -13.18 -7.83
C PHE A 117 -7.77 -12.92 -9.35
N LEU A 118 -6.56 -12.73 -9.89
CA LEU A 118 -6.32 -12.58 -11.33
C LEU A 118 -6.32 -13.92 -12.09
N GLY A 119 -6.65 -15.04 -11.45
CA GLY A 119 -6.64 -16.38 -12.04
C GLY A 119 -5.24 -16.93 -12.32
N LEU A 120 -4.20 -16.37 -11.69
CA LEU A 120 -2.82 -16.84 -11.82
C LEU A 120 -2.57 -17.99 -10.85
N HIS A 121 -2.53 -19.21 -11.39
CA HIS A 121 -2.30 -20.42 -10.62
C HIS A 121 -1.11 -21.21 -11.18
N GLN A 122 -0.44 -21.97 -10.31
CA GLN A 122 0.70 -22.78 -10.74
C GLN A 122 0.27 -23.81 -11.80
N LYS A 123 1.12 -24.01 -12.82
CA LYS A 123 0.98 -25.04 -13.87
C LYS A 123 -0.23 -24.91 -14.80
N VAL A 124 -1.01 -23.83 -14.70
CA VAL A 124 -2.12 -23.53 -15.63
C VAL A 124 -2.09 -22.07 -16.07
N GLY A 125 -2.85 -21.76 -17.12
CA GLY A 125 -3.04 -20.38 -17.61
C GLY A 125 -1.75 -19.63 -17.94
N LEU A 126 -1.74 -18.32 -17.66
CA LEU A 126 -0.64 -17.43 -18.01
C LEU A 126 0.69 -17.81 -17.33
N TRP A 127 0.67 -18.29 -16.09
CA TRP A 127 1.90 -18.70 -15.40
C TRP A 127 2.57 -19.90 -16.05
N ASN A 128 1.78 -20.85 -16.57
CA ASN A 128 2.35 -21.96 -17.35
C ASN A 128 2.89 -21.47 -18.70
N ALA A 129 2.10 -20.67 -19.43
CA ALA A 129 2.48 -20.18 -20.75
C ALA A 129 3.73 -19.28 -20.74
N SER A 130 3.89 -18.44 -19.71
CA SER A 130 5.01 -17.50 -19.55
C SER A 130 6.16 -18.05 -18.69
N ASN A 131 6.08 -19.31 -18.25
CA ASN A 131 6.98 -19.87 -17.24
C ASN A 131 7.14 -18.96 -16.00
N SER A 132 6.04 -18.33 -15.57
CA SER A 132 6.00 -17.37 -14.46
C SER A 132 7.01 -16.21 -14.58
N GLY A 133 7.34 -15.80 -15.81
CA GLY A 133 8.30 -14.72 -16.09
C GLY A 133 9.77 -15.14 -16.08
N LYS A 134 10.07 -16.45 -16.15
CA LYS A 134 11.45 -16.97 -16.12
C LYS A 134 12.34 -16.30 -17.17
N GLY A 135 13.45 -15.72 -16.72
CA GLY A 135 14.45 -15.07 -17.58
C GLY A 135 14.12 -13.63 -18.00
N VAL A 136 12.94 -13.12 -17.63
CA VAL A 136 12.57 -11.70 -17.79
C VAL A 136 13.25 -10.88 -16.70
N ILE A 137 13.75 -9.70 -17.06
CA ILE A 137 14.35 -8.75 -16.10
C ILE A 137 13.42 -7.55 -15.94
N ILE A 138 12.94 -7.32 -14.72
CA ILE A 138 12.08 -6.17 -14.40
C ILE A 138 12.93 -5.13 -13.66
N GLY A 139 13.13 -3.97 -14.30
CA GLY A 139 13.73 -2.78 -13.71
C GLY A 139 12.68 -1.97 -12.94
N LEU A 140 12.99 -1.56 -11.71
CA LEU A 140 12.09 -0.71 -10.93
C LEU A 140 12.80 0.61 -10.59
N LEU A 141 12.09 1.73 -10.68
CA LEU A 141 12.52 3.08 -10.26
C LEU A 141 11.64 3.60 -9.10
N ASP A 142 12.23 3.94 -7.94
CA ASP A 142 11.58 4.11 -6.61
C ASP A 142 12.65 4.41 -5.49
N THR A 143 12.39 4.09 -4.21
CA THR A 143 13.17 4.48 -2.99
C THR A 143 14.36 3.59 -2.55
N GLY A 144 14.52 2.36 -3.06
CA GLY A 144 15.63 1.46 -2.69
C GLY A 144 15.15 0.02 -2.52
N ILE A 145 15.92 -0.94 -2.01
CA ILE A 145 15.40 -2.27 -1.67
C ILE A 145 15.98 -2.80 -0.36
N ASP A 146 15.19 -3.53 0.42
CA ASP A 146 15.70 -4.39 1.49
C ASP A 146 15.93 -5.82 0.93
N PRO A 147 17.18 -6.19 0.58
CA PRO A 147 17.48 -7.46 -0.06
C PRO A 147 17.30 -8.67 0.86
N GLN A 148 17.22 -8.46 2.19
CA GLN A 148 17.14 -9.55 3.17
C GLN A 148 15.72 -10.11 3.32
N ARG A 149 14.73 -9.52 2.64
CA ARG A 149 13.34 -9.99 2.74
C ARG A 149 13.19 -11.36 2.06
N PRO A 150 12.40 -12.28 2.66
CA PRO A 150 12.16 -13.60 2.09
C PRO A 150 11.68 -13.58 0.63
N SER A 151 10.92 -12.56 0.22
CA SER A 151 10.44 -12.41 -1.16
C SER A 151 11.56 -12.29 -2.21
N PHE A 152 12.79 -11.97 -1.81
CA PHE A 152 13.95 -11.84 -2.70
C PHE A 152 14.95 -13.00 -2.58
N ASN A 153 14.55 -14.10 -1.94
CA ASN A 153 15.31 -15.35 -2.01
C ASN A 153 15.34 -15.86 -3.47
N ASP A 154 16.43 -16.53 -3.84
CA ASP A 154 16.65 -17.01 -5.21
C ASP A 154 16.36 -18.50 -5.41
N ASN A 155 15.64 -19.12 -4.48
CA ASN A 155 15.25 -20.53 -4.59
C ASN A 155 14.40 -20.74 -5.85
N GLY A 156 14.86 -21.64 -6.72
CA GLY A 156 14.21 -21.97 -7.99
C GLY A 156 14.34 -20.89 -9.07
N MET A 157 15.19 -19.88 -8.88
CA MET A 157 15.50 -18.90 -9.93
C MET A 157 16.51 -19.45 -10.94
N PRO A 158 16.34 -19.15 -12.25
CA PRO A 158 17.39 -19.40 -13.23
C PRO A 158 18.61 -18.50 -12.97
N ASN A 159 19.73 -18.77 -13.64
CA ASN A 159 20.83 -17.81 -13.66
C ASN A 159 20.39 -16.53 -14.40
N PRO A 160 20.94 -15.35 -14.03
CA PRO A 160 20.67 -14.10 -14.75
C PRO A 160 20.96 -14.24 -16.26
N PRO A 161 20.14 -13.65 -17.14
CA PRO A 161 20.35 -13.70 -18.58
C PRO A 161 21.71 -13.11 -18.99
N LEU A 162 22.37 -13.69 -20.00
CA LEU A 162 23.68 -13.22 -20.48
C LEU A 162 23.67 -11.77 -21.01
N LYS A 163 22.50 -11.27 -21.42
CA LYS A 163 22.31 -9.88 -21.87
C LYS A 163 22.39 -8.86 -20.72
N TRP A 164 22.28 -9.30 -19.47
CA TRP A 164 22.27 -8.44 -18.30
C TRP A 164 23.63 -7.76 -18.10
N LYS A 165 23.63 -6.43 -18.04
CA LYS A 165 24.85 -5.61 -17.88
C LYS A 165 24.87 -4.78 -16.60
N GLY A 166 23.80 -4.85 -15.80
CA GLY A 166 23.69 -4.07 -14.58
C GLY A 166 24.64 -4.52 -13.48
N LYS A 167 24.67 -3.72 -12.42
CA LYS A 167 25.63 -3.84 -11.31
C LYS A 167 24.92 -3.99 -9.98
N CYS A 168 25.65 -4.52 -9.00
CA CYS A 168 25.23 -4.58 -7.61
C CYS A 168 26.04 -3.58 -6.78
N GLU A 169 25.45 -2.43 -6.46
CA GLU A 169 26.08 -1.33 -5.72
C GLU A 169 25.81 -1.46 -4.20
N PHE A 170 25.77 -2.68 -3.69
CA PHE A 170 25.81 -2.94 -2.25
C PHE A 170 27.25 -3.12 -1.79
N ASN A 171 27.54 -2.69 -0.56
CA ASN A 171 28.85 -2.93 0.08
C ASN A 171 29.11 -4.42 0.29
N VAL A 172 28.04 -5.22 0.43
CA VAL A 172 28.10 -6.67 0.58
C VAL A 172 27.67 -7.32 -0.73
N THR A 173 28.58 -8.03 -1.39
CA THR A 173 28.36 -8.66 -2.70
C THR A 173 27.25 -9.72 -2.69
N THR A 174 26.94 -10.31 -1.53
CA THR A 174 25.87 -11.30 -1.37
C THR A 174 24.46 -10.70 -1.36
N ASN A 175 24.33 -9.37 -1.34
CA ASN A 175 23.02 -8.72 -1.34
C ASN A 175 22.32 -8.80 -2.71
N CYS A 176 23.07 -9.02 -3.80
CA CYS A 176 22.49 -9.47 -5.06
C CYS A 176 22.68 -10.99 -5.21
N ASN A 177 21.68 -11.62 -5.79
CA ASN A 177 21.61 -13.06 -6.00
C ASN A 177 20.91 -13.33 -7.34
N LYS A 178 20.41 -14.56 -7.59
CA LYS A 178 19.72 -14.83 -8.87
C LYS A 178 18.31 -14.24 -8.92
N LYS A 179 17.77 -13.73 -7.82
CA LYS A 179 16.47 -13.05 -7.78
C LYS A 179 16.62 -11.55 -7.95
N LEU A 180 17.35 -10.90 -7.05
CA LEU A 180 17.76 -9.50 -7.13
C LEU A 180 19.12 -9.46 -7.84
N ILE A 181 19.11 -9.23 -9.15
CA ILE A 181 20.31 -9.39 -10.00
C ILE A 181 21.12 -8.09 -10.15
N GLY A 182 20.55 -6.96 -9.73
CA GLY A 182 21.27 -5.71 -9.61
C GLY A 182 20.49 -4.66 -8.83
N ALA A 183 21.24 -3.74 -8.25
CA ALA A 183 20.71 -2.65 -7.46
C ALA A 183 21.70 -1.49 -7.54
N ARG A 184 21.19 -0.31 -7.88
CA ARG A 184 22.00 0.90 -8.08
C ARG A 184 21.41 2.06 -7.29
N ASN A 185 22.25 2.90 -6.70
CA ASN A 185 21.82 4.12 -6.03
C ASN A 185 22.23 5.34 -6.85
N ILE A 186 21.26 5.92 -7.54
CA ILE A 186 21.45 7.09 -8.41
C ILE A 186 21.19 8.37 -7.62
N ALA A 187 20.26 8.33 -6.66
CA ALA A 187 19.91 9.46 -5.81
C ALA A 187 21.05 9.90 -4.88
N GLN A 188 21.86 8.95 -4.40
CA GLN A 188 22.98 9.21 -3.50
C GLN A 188 24.19 8.35 -3.86
N LEU A 189 25.22 8.97 -4.43
CA LEU A 189 26.47 8.29 -4.80
C LEU A 189 27.14 7.68 -3.56
N ASN A 190 27.73 6.49 -3.73
CA ASN A 190 28.46 5.74 -2.69
C ASN A 190 27.62 5.35 -1.46
N ILE A 191 26.30 5.49 -1.51
CA ILE A 191 25.40 4.98 -0.48
C ILE A 191 24.71 3.73 -1.03
N PRO A 192 24.64 2.62 -0.28
CA PRO A 192 23.94 1.42 -0.72
C PRO A 192 22.49 1.72 -1.13
N PRO A 193 21.93 1.00 -2.10
CA PRO A 193 20.55 1.19 -2.57
C PRO A 193 19.51 0.59 -1.59
N SER A 194 19.74 0.72 -0.28
CA SER A 194 18.83 0.25 0.78
C SER A 194 17.51 1.01 0.78
N ASP A 195 16.42 0.32 1.15
CA ASP A 195 15.09 0.92 1.31
C ASP A 195 14.84 1.29 2.78
N ASP A 196 14.87 2.59 3.08
CA ASP A 196 14.58 3.11 4.42
C ASP A 196 13.10 3.52 4.58
N HIS A 197 12.31 3.44 3.50
CA HIS A 197 10.91 3.85 3.47
C HIS A 197 9.95 2.64 3.41
N GLY A 198 10.33 1.57 2.71
CA GLY A 198 9.58 0.32 2.59
C GLY A 198 8.66 0.23 1.37
N HIS A 199 8.38 1.36 0.71
CA HIS A 199 7.50 1.42 -0.47
C HIS A 199 8.00 0.48 -1.58
N ARG A 200 9.27 0.54 -1.94
CA ARG A 200 9.74 -0.30 -3.04
C ARG A 200 9.86 -1.76 -2.67
N THR A 201 10.32 -2.07 -1.46
CA THR A 201 10.33 -3.46 -0.97
C THR A 201 8.94 -4.10 -1.13
N HIS A 202 7.88 -3.32 -0.91
CA HIS A 202 6.51 -3.71 -1.20
C HIS A 202 6.18 -3.80 -2.71
N THR A 203 6.48 -2.78 -3.52
CA THR A 203 6.13 -2.79 -4.97
C THR A 203 6.90 -3.86 -5.76
N SER A 204 8.18 -4.06 -5.46
CA SER A 204 9.03 -5.09 -6.07
C SER A 204 8.59 -6.50 -5.69
N SER A 205 8.20 -6.74 -4.43
CA SER A 205 7.64 -8.03 -4.01
C SER A 205 6.25 -8.30 -4.58
N THR A 206 5.43 -7.26 -4.80
CA THR A 206 4.15 -7.38 -5.51
C THR A 206 4.36 -7.75 -6.99
N THR A 207 5.36 -7.14 -7.62
CA THR A 207 5.64 -7.36 -9.05
C THR A 207 6.23 -8.74 -9.30
N ALA A 208 7.27 -9.08 -8.54
CA ALA A 208 8.06 -10.28 -8.76
C ALA A 208 8.58 -10.87 -7.46
N GLY A 209 7.89 -10.81 -6.33
CA GLY A 209 8.28 -11.56 -5.13
C GLY A 209 8.30 -13.07 -5.42
N ASN A 210 9.31 -13.76 -4.90
CA ASN A 210 9.31 -15.22 -4.86
C ASN A 210 8.26 -15.72 -3.86
N PHE A 211 7.95 -17.02 -3.88
CA PHE A 211 6.98 -17.63 -2.98
C PHE A 211 7.47 -17.54 -1.52
N VAL A 212 6.62 -17.03 -0.64
CA VAL A 212 6.86 -16.93 0.81
C VAL A 212 5.63 -17.47 1.55
N ASP A 213 5.78 -18.65 2.14
CA ASP A 213 4.71 -19.32 2.88
C ASP A 213 4.48 -18.69 4.27
N GLY A 214 3.24 -18.76 4.74
CA GLY A 214 2.86 -18.24 6.07
C GLY A 214 2.94 -16.71 6.20
N ALA A 215 3.02 -16.00 5.08
CA ALA A 215 3.04 -14.55 5.06
C ALA A 215 1.71 -14.01 5.59
N ASN A 216 1.80 -13.13 6.59
CA ASN A 216 0.66 -12.52 7.23
C ASN A 216 1.04 -11.15 7.82
N PHE A 217 0.04 -10.30 8.06
CA PHE A 217 0.20 -9.04 8.78
C PHE A 217 -0.66 -9.09 10.04
N PHE A 218 -0.01 -9.36 11.19
CA PHE A 218 -0.68 -9.60 12.47
C PHE A 218 -1.82 -10.64 12.37
N GLY A 219 -1.57 -11.76 11.67
CA GLY A 219 -2.56 -12.81 11.44
C GLY A 219 -3.53 -12.55 10.28
N ASN A 220 -3.62 -11.32 9.78
CA ASN A 220 -4.42 -11.00 8.60
C ASN A 220 -3.71 -11.42 7.32
N ALA A 221 -4.50 -11.60 6.26
CA ALA A 221 -3.99 -11.97 4.93
C ALA A 221 -3.15 -13.26 4.89
N ASN A 222 -3.32 -14.17 5.87
CA ASN A 222 -2.51 -15.38 5.97
C ASN A 222 -2.57 -16.23 4.70
N GLY A 223 -1.41 -16.60 4.16
CA GLY A 223 -1.27 -17.40 2.96
C GLY A 223 0.16 -17.36 2.42
N THR A 224 0.31 -17.71 1.16
CA THR A 224 1.60 -17.59 0.46
C THR A 224 1.66 -16.24 -0.26
N ALA A 225 2.57 -15.36 0.15
CA ALA A 225 2.85 -14.14 -0.59
C ALA A 225 3.66 -14.50 -1.85
N VAL A 226 3.26 -13.93 -2.98
CA VAL A 226 3.92 -14.17 -4.27
C VAL A 226 3.65 -13.01 -5.22
N GLY A 227 4.66 -12.62 -5.99
CA GLY A 227 4.50 -11.60 -7.01
C GLY A 227 3.75 -12.09 -8.25
N ILE A 228 3.37 -11.17 -9.13
CA ILE A 228 2.71 -11.48 -10.40
C ILE A 228 3.62 -12.31 -11.34
N ALA A 229 4.93 -12.04 -11.34
CA ALA A 229 5.93 -12.79 -12.11
C ALA A 229 7.02 -13.37 -11.19
N PRO A 230 6.73 -14.45 -10.44
CA PRO A 230 7.60 -14.89 -9.34
C PRO A 230 8.96 -15.43 -9.81
N ARG A 231 9.10 -15.80 -11.09
CA ARG A 231 10.37 -16.28 -11.68
C ARG A 231 11.10 -15.23 -12.53
N ALA A 232 10.61 -13.99 -12.55
CA ALA A 232 11.33 -12.86 -13.14
C ALA A 232 12.47 -12.37 -12.21
N HIS A 233 13.52 -11.85 -12.82
CA HIS A 233 14.61 -11.18 -12.11
C HIS A 233 14.22 -9.73 -11.79
N VAL A 234 14.77 -9.22 -10.69
CA VAL A 234 14.54 -7.87 -10.18
C VAL A 234 15.82 -7.06 -10.31
N ALA A 235 15.71 -5.87 -10.88
CA ALA A 235 16.76 -4.86 -10.96
C ALA A 235 16.27 -3.53 -10.36
N ILE A 236 17.05 -2.94 -9.46
CA ILE A 236 16.60 -1.81 -8.65
C ILE A 236 17.38 -0.55 -9.00
N TYR A 237 16.67 0.53 -9.29
CA TYR A 237 17.23 1.84 -9.59
C TYR A 237 16.75 2.87 -8.56
N LYS A 238 17.55 3.03 -7.51
CA LYS A 238 17.64 4.10 -6.50
C LYS A 238 17.41 5.53 -7.01
N VAL A 239 16.20 6.03 -7.25
CA VAL A 239 16.02 7.40 -7.80
C VAL A 239 15.35 8.39 -6.83
N CYS A 240 14.74 7.87 -5.76
CA CYS A 240 14.13 8.67 -4.70
C CYS A 240 14.87 8.47 -3.37
N TYR A 241 15.01 9.52 -2.58
CA TYR A 241 15.49 9.44 -1.19
C TYR A 241 14.53 10.13 -0.24
N VAL A 242 14.68 11.45 -0.04
CA VAL A 242 13.65 12.29 0.59
C VAL A 242 12.62 12.70 -0.47
N ASP A 243 13.12 13.18 -1.60
CA ASP A 243 12.35 13.50 -2.80
C ASP A 243 12.82 12.66 -3.99
N CYS A 244 12.01 12.66 -5.05
CA CYS A 244 12.35 12.05 -6.34
C CYS A 244 12.76 13.16 -7.32
N LEU A 245 14.06 13.44 -7.40
CA LEU A 245 14.56 14.48 -8.31
C LEU A 245 14.49 14.00 -9.76
N GLU A 246 14.00 14.84 -10.65
CA GLU A 246 13.77 14.50 -12.06
C GLU A 246 15.01 13.97 -12.76
N PHE A 247 16.18 14.61 -12.57
CA PHE A 247 17.43 14.14 -13.18
C PHE A 247 17.82 12.73 -12.70
N ASN A 248 17.49 12.34 -11.47
CA ASN A 248 17.73 10.98 -10.97
C ASN A 248 16.81 9.98 -11.68
N ILE A 249 15.55 10.35 -11.93
CA ILE A 249 14.59 9.52 -12.65
C ILE A 249 15.08 9.28 -14.09
N ILE A 250 15.52 10.33 -14.78
CA ILE A 250 16.08 10.24 -16.13
C ILE A 250 17.33 9.33 -16.14
N ALA A 251 18.26 9.55 -15.21
CA ALA A 251 19.45 8.71 -15.08
C ALA A 251 19.12 7.25 -14.74
N GLY A 252 18.06 7.00 -13.97
CA GLY A 252 17.53 5.67 -13.70
C GLY A 252 16.95 4.98 -14.93
N LEU A 253 16.22 5.72 -15.76
CA LEU A 253 15.69 5.21 -17.02
C LEU A 253 16.83 4.87 -17.98
N ASP A 254 17.80 5.76 -18.14
CA ASP A 254 18.97 5.54 -18.99
C ASP A 254 19.78 4.32 -18.53
N ALA A 255 20.03 4.21 -17.23
CA ALA A 255 20.68 3.05 -16.61
C ALA A 255 19.91 1.75 -16.87
N ALA A 256 18.59 1.73 -16.64
CA ALA A 256 17.76 0.55 -16.85
C ALA A 256 17.79 0.07 -18.30
N ILE A 257 17.67 1.00 -19.25
CA ILE A 257 17.73 0.72 -20.68
C ILE A 257 19.12 0.18 -21.06
N GLY A 258 20.19 0.80 -20.58
CA GLY A 258 21.58 0.39 -20.85
C GLY A 258 21.93 -0.97 -20.27
N ASP A 259 21.38 -1.30 -19.10
CA ASP A 259 21.60 -2.57 -18.39
C ASP A 259 20.85 -3.76 -19.04
N GLY A 260 19.88 -3.48 -19.92
CA GLY A 260 19.17 -4.47 -20.72
C GLY A 260 17.95 -5.09 -20.03
N VAL A 261 17.19 -4.29 -19.27
CA VAL A 261 15.90 -4.73 -18.69
C VAL A 261 14.85 -4.99 -19.78
N ASP A 262 13.88 -5.84 -19.48
CA ASP A 262 12.75 -6.17 -20.38
C ASP A 262 11.50 -5.34 -20.11
N VAL A 263 11.29 -5.02 -18.82
CA VAL A 263 10.14 -4.26 -18.33
C VAL A 263 10.63 -3.23 -17.33
N ILE A 264 10.09 -2.01 -17.38
CA ILE A 264 10.32 -0.96 -16.40
C ILE A 264 9.01 -0.70 -15.66
N SER A 265 9.08 -0.67 -14.32
CA SER A 265 7.98 -0.31 -13.43
C SER A 265 8.31 0.99 -12.69
N ILE A 266 7.45 1.99 -12.84
CA ILE A 266 7.63 3.33 -12.27
C ILE A 266 6.39 3.68 -11.44
N SER A 267 6.53 3.63 -10.12
CA SER A 267 5.48 4.05 -9.19
C SER A 267 5.67 5.48 -8.72
N ILE A 268 6.06 6.35 -9.66
CA ILE A 268 6.37 7.77 -9.45
C ILE A 268 5.58 8.55 -10.50
N GLY A 269 5.12 9.75 -10.16
CA GLY A 269 4.45 10.65 -11.10
C GLY A 269 4.66 12.10 -10.70
N LEU A 270 4.52 12.99 -11.67
CA LEU A 270 4.64 14.42 -11.45
C LEU A 270 3.43 14.97 -10.68
N VAL A 271 3.66 16.10 -10.02
CA VAL A 271 2.60 16.89 -9.37
C VAL A 271 1.88 17.77 -10.40
N ASP A 272 2.62 18.23 -11.40
CA ASP A 272 2.16 19.09 -12.49
C ASP A 272 1.90 18.28 -13.77
N PHE A 273 1.27 18.91 -14.76
CA PHE A 273 0.89 18.27 -16.03
C PHE A 273 1.60 18.95 -17.22
N PRO A 274 2.92 18.76 -17.40
CA PRO A 274 3.63 19.34 -18.53
C PRO A 274 3.19 18.69 -19.86
N PRO A 275 3.38 19.39 -20.99
CA PRO A 275 3.27 18.78 -22.32
C PRO A 275 4.24 17.59 -22.47
N LEU A 276 3.93 16.63 -23.36
CA LEU A 276 4.71 15.40 -23.54
C LEU A 276 6.21 15.60 -23.80
N TYR A 277 6.59 16.69 -24.47
CA TYR A 277 7.98 17.00 -24.79
C TYR A 277 8.77 17.56 -23.60
N ASP A 278 8.08 17.85 -22.49
CA ASP A 278 8.62 18.38 -21.24
C ASP A 278 8.33 17.42 -20.06
N ASP A 279 7.72 16.27 -20.34
CA ASP A 279 7.59 15.17 -19.39
C ASP A 279 8.73 14.18 -19.59
N ASN A 280 9.70 14.22 -18.69
CA ASN A 280 10.89 13.37 -18.80
C ASN A 280 10.63 11.88 -18.51
N ILE A 281 9.56 11.53 -17.79
CA ILE A 281 9.12 10.13 -17.65
C ILE A 281 8.58 9.66 -19.00
N ALA A 282 7.80 10.49 -19.70
CA ALA A 282 7.29 10.20 -21.04
C ALA A 282 8.41 9.97 -22.06
N ILE A 283 9.39 10.88 -22.09
CA ILE A 283 10.52 10.83 -23.03
C ILE A 283 11.36 9.58 -22.79
N GLY A 284 11.64 9.26 -21.53
CA GLY A 284 12.37 8.04 -21.18
C GLY A 284 11.56 6.77 -21.49
N ALA A 285 10.25 6.77 -21.23
CA ALA A 285 9.37 5.65 -21.57
C ALA A 285 9.29 5.40 -23.09
N TYR A 286 9.15 6.47 -23.88
CA TYR A 286 9.21 6.41 -25.34
C TYR A 286 10.54 5.82 -25.85
N SER A 287 11.65 6.24 -25.24
CA SER A 287 12.99 5.75 -25.58
C SER A 287 13.18 4.26 -25.22
N ALA A 288 12.63 3.83 -24.08
CA ALA A 288 12.59 2.42 -23.67
C ALA A 288 11.76 1.58 -24.66
N MET A 289 10.55 2.04 -25.01
CA MET A 289 9.66 1.34 -25.94
C MET A 289 10.26 1.21 -27.35
N LYS A 290 10.99 2.22 -27.85
CA LYS A 290 11.73 2.12 -29.12
C LYS A 290 12.76 0.99 -29.13
N LYS A 291 13.25 0.59 -27.96
CA LYS A 291 14.19 -0.53 -27.77
C LYS A 291 13.50 -1.84 -27.39
N GLY A 292 12.17 -1.89 -27.46
CA GLY A 292 11.37 -3.07 -27.14
C GLY A 292 11.18 -3.30 -25.63
N ILE A 293 11.43 -2.29 -24.80
CA ILE A 293 11.28 -2.36 -23.34
C ILE A 293 9.91 -1.82 -22.97
N PHE A 294 9.10 -2.63 -22.30
CA PHE A 294 7.76 -2.22 -21.86
C PHE A 294 7.84 -1.34 -20.60
N VAL A 295 7.01 -0.30 -20.51
CA VAL A 295 7.00 0.61 -19.34
C VAL A 295 5.60 0.69 -18.74
N SER A 296 5.50 0.40 -17.44
CA SER A 296 4.30 0.50 -16.62
C SER A 296 4.44 1.63 -15.61
N CYS A 297 3.47 2.53 -15.60
CA CYS A 297 3.45 3.70 -14.71
C CYS A 297 2.13 3.78 -13.92
N SER A 298 2.19 4.26 -12.67
CA SER A 298 0.99 4.49 -11.87
C SER A 298 0.20 5.72 -12.35
N ALA A 299 -1.13 5.72 -12.24
CA ALA A 299 -1.95 6.87 -12.65
C ALA A 299 -1.90 8.08 -11.70
N GLY A 300 -1.34 7.89 -10.50
CA GLY A 300 -1.41 8.85 -9.41
C GLY A 300 -2.65 8.68 -8.53
N ASN A 301 -2.55 9.16 -7.28
CA ASN A 301 -3.55 8.92 -6.22
C ASN A 301 -4.38 10.17 -5.90
N ARG A 302 -4.55 11.08 -6.88
CA ARG A 302 -5.22 12.39 -6.70
C ARG A 302 -6.68 12.41 -7.11
N GLY A 303 -7.25 11.27 -7.46
CA GLY A 303 -8.67 11.13 -7.72
C GLY A 303 -9.52 11.55 -6.50
N PRO A 304 -10.84 11.67 -6.67
CA PRO A 304 -11.63 11.17 -7.80
C PRO A 304 -11.97 12.24 -8.86
N VAL A 305 -11.50 13.48 -8.71
CA VAL A 305 -11.82 14.57 -9.64
C VAL A 305 -11.27 14.26 -11.03
N SER A 306 -12.01 14.61 -12.09
CA SER A 306 -11.54 14.43 -13.46
C SER A 306 -10.25 15.22 -13.73
N GLY A 307 -9.36 14.67 -14.55
CA GLY A 307 -8.10 15.34 -14.93
C GLY A 307 -7.00 15.27 -13.88
N THR A 308 -7.07 14.38 -12.89
CA THR A 308 -6.04 14.24 -11.85
C THR A 308 -4.97 13.18 -12.16
N MET A 309 -5.00 12.58 -13.36
CA MET A 309 -4.06 11.54 -13.79
C MET A 309 -2.75 12.15 -14.28
N THR A 310 -1.61 11.69 -13.76
CA THR A 310 -0.32 12.34 -14.01
C THR A 310 0.50 11.67 -15.11
N ASN A 311 0.47 10.33 -15.21
CA ASN A 311 1.19 9.58 -16.25
C ASN A 311 0.30 9.17 -17.45
N GLY A 312 -0.90 9.73 -17.56
CA GLY A 312 -1.97 9.21 -18.44
C GLY A 312 -1.97 9.72 -19.88
N VAL A 313 -1.07 10.64 -20.25
CA VAL A 313 -1.07 11.29 -21.57
C VAL A 313 -0.08 10.63 -22.55
N HIS A 314 0.71 9.66 -22.10
CA HIS A 314 1.74 9.04 -22.92
C HIS A 314 1.14 7.86 -23.69
N GLY A 315 0.95 7.96 -25.00
CA GLY A 315 0.68 6.79 -25.87
C GLY A 315 1.83 5.76 -25.93
N PHE A 316 2.77 5.85 -24.99
CA PHE A 316 4.08 5.19 -24.94
C PHE A 316 4.39 4.62 -23.54
N SER A 317 3.38 4.43 -22.69
CA SER A 317 3.49 3.63 -21.46
C SER A 317 2.12 3.07 -21.10
N GLN A 318 2.06 1.96 -20.35
CA GLN A 318 0.80 1.48 -19.80
C GLN A 318 0.51 2.22 -18.49
N LEU A 319 -0.60 2.95 -18.47
CA LEU A 319 -1.15 3.55 -17.27
C LEU A 319 -1.89 2.50 -16.44
N VAL A 320 -1.54 2.38 -15.17
CA VAL A 320 -2.20 1.46 -14.24
C VAL A 320 -3.04 2.25 -13.23
N LEU A 321 -4.34 1.98 -13.23
CA LEU A 321 -5.30 2.42 -12.22
C LEU A 321 -5.38 1.37 -11.10
N ALA A 322 -5.70 1.82 -9.89
CA ALA A 322 -5.94 0.93 -8.76
C ALA A 322 -7.44 0.64 -8.62
N GLN A 323 -7.78 -0.63 -8.42
CA GLN A 323 -9.14 -1.08 -8.10
C GLN A 323 -9.08 -2.01 -6.88
N GLN A 324 -10.16 -2.01 -6.09
CA GLN A 324 -10.33 -2.97 -5.01
C GLN A 324 -10.59 -4.37 -5.57
N ILE A 325 -10.01 -5.38 -4.95
CA ILE A 325 -10.27 -6.79 -5.26
C ILE A 325 -11.09 -7.42 -4.15
N GLU A 326 -11.98 -8.35 -4.50
CA GLU A 326 -12.73 -9.15 -3.52
C GLU A 326 -11.80 -10.20 -2.90
N ARG A 327 -11.94 -10.41 -1.60
CA ARG A 327 -11.25 -11.44 -0.84
C ARG A 327 -12.23 -12.18 0.05
#